data_AF-A0A9Q3IY96-F1
#
_entry.id   AF-A0A9Q3IY96-F1
#
_cell.length_a   1.000
_cell.length_b   1.000
_cell.length_c   1.000
_cell.angle_alpha   90.00
_cell.angle_beta   90.00
_cell.angle_gamma   90.00
#
_symmetry.space_group_name_H-M   'P 1'
#
loop_
_entity.id
_entity.type
_entity.pdbx_description
1 polymer ?
#
loop_
_entity_poly.entity_id
_entity_poly.type
_entity_poly.pdbx_seq_one_letter_code
_entity_poly.pdbx_strand_id
1 'polypeptide(L)'
;MKEELIEILFQYREAFASDNEHLRAFKGQEVDIMLHVERPYPPLLRRPAYPASPRAREALKSNINELMKLGILREVGKNEEVEVTTPVIITWHNDKSRIVGDFRASNT
;
A
#
# COMPACT_ATOMS: atom_id res chain seq x y z
N MET A 1 -30.91 16.94 18.53
CA MET A 1 -29.49 16.58 18.75
C MET A 1 -29.09 15.22 18.20
N LYS A 2 -29.59 14.07 18.70
CA LYS A 2 -29.19 12.75 18.17
C LYS A 2 -29.68 12.52 16.74
N GLU A 3 -30.93 12.89 16.45
CA GLU A 3 -31.54 12.76 15.11
C GLU A 3 -30.84 13.67 14.09
N GLU A 4 -30.64 14.94 14.43
CA GLU A 4 -29.88 15.89 13.60
C GLU A 4 -28.46 15.40 13.30
N LEU A 5 -27.77 14.81 14.28
CA LEU A 5 -26.44 14.25 14.05
C LEU A 5 -26.48 13.07 13.07
N ILE A 6 -27.46 12.18 13.20
CA ILE A 6 -27.63 11.05 12.27
C ILE A 6 -27.93 11.56 10.86
N GLU A 7 -28.77 12.58 10.71
CA GLU A 7 -29.05 13.21 9.42
C GLU A 7 -27.79 13.79 8.79
N ILE A 8 -26.98 14.53 9.55
CA ILE A 8 -25.71 15.09 9.07
C ILE A 8 -24.75 13.96 8.65
N LEU A 9 -24.58 12.93 9.48
CA LEU A 9 -23.69 11.80 9.16
C LEU A 9 -24.15 11.05 7.90
N PHE A 10 -25.46 10.90 7.71
CA PHE A 10 -26.02 10.26 6.54
C PHE A 10 -25.89 11.12 5.28
N GLN A 11 -26.12 12.43 5.42
CA GLN A 11 -25.98 13.42 4.35
C GLN A 11 -24.53 13.48 3.84
N TYR A 12 -23.55 13.45 4.74
CA TYR A 12 -22.13 13.53 4.41
C TYR A 12 -21.43 12.17 4.47
N ARG A 13 -22.15 11.05 4.29
CA ARG A 13 -21.58 9.70 4.42
C ARG A 13 -20.32 9.46 3.59
N GLU A 14 -20.24 10.06 2.40
CA GLU A 14 -19.10 9.96 1.47
C GLU A 14 -17.85 10.71 1.95
N ALA A 15 -17.99 11.61 2.93
CA ALA A 15 -16.85 12.29 3.56
C ALA A 15 -16.16 11.42 4.63
N PHE A 16 -16.76 10.27 4.99
CA PHE A 16 -16.21 9.35 5.99
C PHE A 16 -15.60 8.13 5.31
N ALA A 17 -14.47 7.66 5.85
CA ALA A 17 -13.84 6.45 5.36
C ALA A 17 -14.71 5.22 5.66
N SER A 18 -14.98 4.41 4.63
CA SER A 18 -15.59 3.08 4.75
C SER A 18 -14.57 1.99 4.45
N ASP A 19 -14.83 0.80 4.97
CA ASP A 19 -14.12 -0.45 4.69
C ASP A 19 -14.48 -1.08 3.33
N ASN A 20 -15.56 -0.61 2.69
CA ASN A 20 -16.12 -1.22 1.48
C ASN A 20 -15.90 -0.40 0.21
N GLU A 21 -15.38 0.82 0.34
CA GLU A 21 -15.16 1.71 -0.80
C GLU A 21 -13.69 1.68 -1.22
N HIS A 22 -13.45 1.67 -2.53
CA HIS A 22 -12.09 1.81 -3.03
C HIS A 22 -11.56 3.18 -2.63
N LEU A 23 -10.40 3.21 -2.00
CA LEU A 23 -9.65 4.43 -1.75
C LEU A 23 -8.97 4.84 -3.05
N ARG A 24 -9.76 5.27 -4.05
CA ARG A 24 -9.23 5.81 -5.30
C ARG A 24 -8.87 7.28 -5.10
N ALA A 25 -7.68 7.65 -5.56
CA ALA A 25 -7.36 9.05 -5.77
C ALA A 25 -8.34 9.65 -6.79
N PHE A 26 -8.75 10.91 -6.58
CA PHE A 26 -9.45 11.67 -7.60
C PHE A 26 -8.55 11.74 -8.86
N LYS A 27 -9.14 11.54 -10.05
CA LYS A 27 -8.42 11.66 -11.33
C LYS A 27 -7.68 13.01 -11.37
N GLY A 28 -6.38 12.99 -11.66
CA GLY A 28 -5.54 14.19 -11.76
C GLY A 28 -4.61 14.45 -10.58
N GLN A 29 -4.55 13.56 -9.57
CA GLN A 29 -3.55 13.60 -8.48
C GLN A 29 -2.41 12.58 -8.67
N GLU A 30 -2.14 12.17 -9.91
CA GLU A 30 -0.97 11.35 -10.19
C GLU A 30 0.29 12.15 -9.90
N VAL A 31 1.24 11.53 -9.19
CA VAL A 31 2.50 12.16 -8.80
C VAL A 31 3.62 11.50 -9.57
N ASP A 32 4.32 12.31 -10.37
CA ASP A 32 5.56 11.88 -11.03
C ASP A 32 6.70 11.92 -10.02
N ILE A 33 7.21 10.75 -9.66
CA ILE A 33 8.35 10.60 -8.77
C ILE A 33 9.57 10.21 -9.62
N MET A 34 10.53 11.12 -9.73
CA MET A 34 11.79 10.87 -10.46
C MET A 34 12.90 10.43 -9.50
N LEU A 35 13.66 9.40 -9.91
CA LEU A 35 14.87 8.98 -9.21
C LEU A 35 16.04 9.88 -9.62
N HIS A 36 16.98 10.10 -8.71
CA HIS A 36 18.23 10.83 -8.99
C HIS A 36 19.25 10.03 -9.82
N VAL A 37 18.97 8.75 -10.06
CA VAL A 37 19.83 7.84 -10.82
C VAL A 37 19.12 7.40 -12.10
N GLU A 38 19.89 7.26 -13.17
CA GLU A 38 19.40 6.78 -14.46
C GLU A 38 19.59 5.26 -14.62
N ARG A 39 18.97 4.70 -15.66
CA ARG A 39 19.13 3.29 -16.00
C ARG A 39 20.54 3.03 -16.57
N PRO A 40 21.15 1.86 -16.32
CA PRO A 40 20.64 0.78 -15.48
C PRO A 40 20.69 1.11 -13.99
N TYR A 41 19.59 0.86 -13.28
CA TYR A 41 19.51 1.16 -11.85
C TYR A 41 20.51 0.32 -11.03
N PRO A 42 21.08 0.90 -9.94
CA PRO A 42 22.01 0.19 -9.09
C PRO A 42 21.36 -1.07 -8.47
N PRO A 43 22.13 -2.15 -8.22
CA PRO A 43 21.61 -3.37 -7.60
C PRO A 43 20.89 -3.13 -6.26
N LEU A 44 21.24 -2.06 -5.56
CA LEU A 44 20.60 -1.66 -4.30
C LEU A 44 19.10 -1.30 -4.47
N LEU A 45 18.64 -0.99 -5.68
CA LEU A 45 17.23 -0.79 -5.98
C LEU A 45 16.51 -2.08 -6.40
N ARG A 46 17.22 -3.21 -6.53
CA ARG A 46 16.67 -4.53 -6.87
C ARG A 46 16.84 -5.51 -5.70
N ARG A 47 16.31 -5.13 -4.54
CA ARG A 47 16.51 -5.92 -3.32
C ARG A 47 15.54 -7.11 -3.28
N PRO A 48 16.02 -8.32 -2.93
CA PRO A 48 15.16 -9.48 -2.77
C PRO A 48 14.28 -9.33 -1.53
N ALA A 49 13.15 -10.04 -1.51
CA ALA A 49 12.29 -10.12 -0.33
C ALA A 49 13.03 -10.75 0.86
N TYR A 50 12.78 -10.24 2.07
CA TYR A 50 13.30 -10.84 3.28
C TYR A 50 12.65 -12.22 3.53
N PRO A 51 13.38 -13.18 4.12
CA PRO A 51 12.78 -14.43 4.56
C PRO A 51 11.72 -14.15 5.63
N ALA A 52 10.54 -14.73 5.45
CA ALA A 52 9.40 -14.54 6.34
C ALA A 52 9.00 -15.85 7.01
N SER A 53 8.71 -15.79 8.31
CA SER A 53 8.14 -16.91 9.07
C SER A 53 6.73 -17.27 8.56
N PRO A 54 6.20 -18.48 8.84
CA PRO A 54 4.85 -18.84 8.44
C PRO A 54 3.78 -17.84 8.88
N ARG A 55 3.83 -17.43 10.16
CA ARG A 55 2.95 -16.38 10.73
C ARG A 55 3.07 -15.05 9.97
N ALA A 56 4.29 -14.65 9.61
CA ALA A 56 4.52 -13.41 8.87
C ALA A 56 3.99 -13.50 7.43
N ARG A 57 4.13 -14.64 6.76
CA ARG A 57 3.60 -14.87 5.41
C ARG A 57 2.07 -14.80 5.37
N GLU A 58 1.40 -15.41 6.34
CA GLU A 58 -0.06 -15.34 6.46
C GLU A 58 -0.54 -13.91 6.69
N ALA A 59 0.12 -13.17 7.60
CA ALA A 59 -0.17 -11.76 7.84
C ALA A 59 0.07 -10.91 6.59
N LEU A 60 1.19 -11.08 5.89
CA LEU A 60 1.49 -10.40 4.62
C LEU A 60 0.36 -10.66 3.61
N LYS A 61 -0.02 -11.92 3.42
CA LYS A 61 -1.08 -12.29 2.46
C LYS A 61 -2.41 -11.61 2.79
N SER A 62 -2.82 -11.60 4.06
CA SER A 62 -4.05 -10.93 4.49
C SER A 62 -4.01 -9.43 4.18
N ASN A 63 -2.93 -8.74 4.57
CA ASN A 63 -2.79 -7.31 4.36
C ASN A 63 -2.70 -6.96 2.87
N ILE A 64 -1.95 -7.71 2.06
CA ILE A 64 -1.85 -7.49 0.61
C ILE A 64 -3.23 -7.62 -0.04
N ASN A 65 -4.00 -8.67 0.30
CA ASN A 65 -5.34 -8.87 -0.23
C ASN A 65 -6.29 -7.71 0.14
N GLU A 66 -6.20 -7.19 1.36
CA GLU A 66 -6.99 -6.04 1.80
C GLU A 66 -6.63 -4.79 1.00
N LEU A 67 -5.33 -4.48 0.86
CA LEU A 67 -4.86 -3.34 0.08
C LEU A 67 -5.23 -3.44 -1.41
N MET A 68 -5.26 -4.66 -1.97
CA MET A 68 -5.75 -4.89 -3.33
C MET A 68 -7.26 -4.63 -3.44
N LYS A 69 -8.07 -5.06 -2.48
CA LYS A 69 -9.52 -4.78 -2.44
C LYS A 69 -9.80 -3.28 -2.37
N LEU A 70 -9.03 -2.55 -1.57
CA LEU A 70 -9.12 -1.10 -1.46
C LEU A 70 -8.60 -0.36 -2.71
N GLY A 71 -7.97 -1.06 -3.66
CA GLY A 71 -7.41 -0.48 -4.88
C GLY A 71 -6.10 0.27 -4.68
N ILE A 72 -5.40 0.05 -3.55
CA ILE A 72 -4.11 0.67 -3.22
C ILE A 72 -2.96 -0.11 -3.89
N LEU A 73 -3.02 -1.44 -3.87
CA LEU A 73 -2.07 -2.31 -4.53
C LEU A 73 -2.69 -2.94 -5.78
N ARG A 74 -1.84 -3.23 -6.77
CA ARG A 74 -2.19 -4.02 -7.94
C ARG A 74 -1.13 -5.08 -8.20
N GLU A 75 -1.54 -6.14 -8.89
CA GLU A 75 -0.58 -7.08 -9.46
C GLU A 75 0.13 -6.42 -10.66
N VAL A 76 1.41 -6.77 -10.82
CA VAL A 76 2.19 -6.39 -11.99
C VAL A 76 1.82 -7.34 -13.14
N GLY A 77 1.47 -6.80 -14.31
CA GLY A 77 1.10 -7.59 -15.47
C GLY A 77 2.25 -8.44 -16.01
N LYS A 78 1.93 -9.53 -16.70
CA LYS A 78 2.93 -10.50 -17.23
C LYS A 78 4.00 -9.88 -18.14
N ASN A 79 3.69 -8.77 -18.79
CA ASN A 79 4.57 -8.07 -19.72
C ASN A 79 5.16 -6.78 -19.13
N GLU A 80 4.91 -6.48 -17.86
CA GLU A 80 5.46 -5.31 -17.18
C GLU A 80 6.81 -5.69 -16.55
N GLU A 81 7.87 -5.00 -16.96
CA GLU A 81 9.21 -5.19 -16.38
C GLU A 81 9.29 -4.50 -15.01
N VAL A 82 9.74 -5.23 -13.99
CA VAL A 82 9.99 -4.69 -12.65
C VAL A 82 11.48 -4.45 -12.49
N GLU A 83 11.89 -3.18 -12.62
CA GLU A 83 13.30 -2.82 -12.49
C GLU A 83 13.72 -2.40 -11.07
N VAL A 84 12.74 -2.12 -10.20
CA VAL A 84 12.94 -1.67 -8.82
C VAL A 84 12.09 -2.52 -7.89
N THR A 85 12.69 -3.06 -6.84
CA THR A 85 12.02 -3.86 -5.81
C THR A 85 12.43 -3.41 -4.42
N THR A 86 11.42 -3.19 -3.58
CA THR A 86 11.60 -2.85 -2.17
C THR A 86 11.11 -4.00 -1.31
N PRO A 87 11.93 -4.54 -0.40
CA PRO A 87 11.49 -5.60 0.48
C PRO A 87 10.53 -5.04 1.53
N VAL A 88 9.57 -5.86 1.91
CA VAL A 88 8.58 -5.53 2.94
C VAL A 88 8.79 -6.40 4.18
N ILE A 89 8.48 -5.84 5.34
CA ILE A 89 8.43 -6.53 6.62
C ILE A 89 7.04 -6.40 7.24
N ILE A 90 6.72 -7.30 8.18
CA ILE A 90 5.55 -7.18 9.03
C ILE A 90 5.96 -6.69 10.41
N THR A 91 5.17 -5.77 10.94
CA THR A 91 5.21 -5.35 12.34
C THR A 91 3.86 -5.65 13.00
N TRP A 92 3.87 -5.89 14.31
CA TRP A 92 2.65 -6.15 15.08
C TRP A 92 2.46 -5.07 16.14
N HIS A 93 1.22 -4.62 16.29
CA HIS A 93 0.83 -3.69 17.34
C HIS A 93 -0.62 -3.96 17.73
N ASN A 94 -0.89 -4.17 19.02
CA ASN A 94 -2.22 -4.53 19.56
C ASN A 94 -2.88 -5.68 18.76
N ASP A 95 -2.13 -6.77 18.57
CA ASP A 95 -2.52 -7.97 17.81
C ASP A 95 -2.88 -7.76 16.34
N LYS A 96 -2.71 -6.53 15.81
CA LYS A 96 -2.88 -6.21 14.40
C LYS A 96 -1.52 -6.21 13.71
N SER A 97 -1.48 -6.79 12.51
CA SER A 97 -0.28 -6.78 11.66
C SER A 97 -0.31 -5.60 10.70
N ARG A 98 0.86 -5.10 10.32
CA ARG A 98 1.03 -3.99 9.36
C ARG A 98 2.21 -4.27 8.44
N ILE A 99 2.04 -3.97 7.16
CA ILE A 99 3.13 -4.01 6.15
C ILE A 99 3.96 -2.74 6.24
N VAL A 100 5.28 -2.88 6.21
CA VAL A 100 6.23 -1.76 6.16
C VAL A 100 7.22 -2.02 5.03
N GLY A 101 7.34 -1.07 4.10
CA GLY A 101 8.33 -1.11 3.02
C GLY A 101 9.66 -0.48 3.44
N ASP A 102 10.77 -1.11 3.08
CA ASP A 102 12.13 -0.60 3.35
C ASP A 102 12.65 0.29 2.21
N PHE A 103 12.15 1.53 2.16
CA PHE A 103 12.43 2.49 1.08
C PHE A 103 13.76 3.24 1.22
N ARG A 104 14.63 2.88 2.17
CA ARG A 104 15.90 3.61 2.41
C ARG A 104 16.77 3.70 1.16
N ALA A 105 16.82 2.62 0.37
CA ALA A 105 17.57 2.58 -0.88
C ALA A 105 17.06 3.58 -1.94
N SER A 106 15.74 3.82 -1.98
CA SER A 106 15.12 4.74 -2.94
C SER A 106 15.16 6.20 -2.48
N ASN A 107 15.38 6.44 -1.18
CA ASN A 107 15.37 7.77 -0.57
C ASN A 107 16.78 8.39 -0.41
N THR A 108 17.81 7.75 -0.95
CA THR A 108 19.21 8.23 -0.90
C THR A 108 19.55 8.98 -2.17
#